data_AF-A0A522WTM9-F1
#
_entry.id   AF-A0A522WTM9-F1
#
_cell.length_a   1.000
_cell.length_b   1.000
_cell.length_c   1.000
_cell.angle_alpha   90.00
_cell.angle_beta   90.00
_cell.angle_gamma   90.00
#
_symmetry.space_group_name_H-M   'P 1'
#
loop_
_entity.id
_entity.type
_entity.pdbx_description
1 polymer ?
#
loop_
_entity_poly.entity_id
_entity_poly.type
_entity_poly.pdbx_seq_one_letter_code
_entity_poly.pdbx_strand_id
1 'polypeptide(L)'
;MPIQPAKIIKSYGLWLCLLIVALPVYAGPQVVGHISFAKGSNAAQLPGAAPRILGKDTEIFQGDNIQTTERSFVIVEFTDGAKVTVRPNSNFSIDHYDSQSGQKTAQLVLYQGGANTSTGAIAKDNPENFQIKTPTATVKPNSEKAEFAVHICDKDCEEKGKKAAANAVRTEQSVVARVVDIKGEVNAINRADKNAKERPLSLGKPLYNSDTLLSEKDSYALLIFPDGEKITLQADSEMDIKQYSYKVSGKKDQVLFRLATGGLRALTGSIGKNDHDAFALDTPVATIGIRGTGTDTSTDGISLEHSTWEGLSCVRNNAGERCVPEGNSCTVSGFNEMPVVFITPPNAPQPAAPRPDTNKSDPEKVFEEKPPAEGDTSVKATKGNAIIKSINGENTALVEEGDTTSISSDGDTSTLSEQPEDTTPNNPSDNNPSGNGDSFDDDADNSLEGC
;
A
#
# COMPACT_ATOMS: atom_id res chain seq x y z
N MET A 1 -103.57 22.88 -48.80
CA MET A 1 -103.56 22.37 -47.41
C MET A 1 -102.54 21.23 -47.34
N PRO A 2 -101.77 21.08 -46.26
CA PRO A 2 -100.62 21.93 -45.91
C PRO A 2 -99.36 21.06 -45.66
N ILE A 3 -98.35 21.66 -45.01
CA ILE A 3 -97.34 21.02 -44.13
C ILE A 3 -95.96 20.76 -44.78
N GLN A 4 -95.06 21.74 -44.59
CA GLN A 4 -93.67 21.43 -44.24
C GLN A 4 -93.62 20.90 -42.79
N PRO A 5 -92.68 19.99 -42.48
CA PRO A 5 -91.70 20.28 -41.44
C PRO A 5 -90.29 19.80 -41.87
N ALA A 6 -89.25 20.63 -41.82
CA ALA A 6 -88.54 21.09 -40.63
C ALA A 6 -87.73 19.98 -39.93
N LYS A 7 -86.39 20.11 -40.10
CA LYS A 7 -85.27 20.00 -39.12
C LYS A 7 -85.18 18.73 -38.26
N ILE A 8 -83.94 18.30 -37.97
CA ILE A 8 -83.29 18.38 -36.63
C ILE A 8 -82.07 17.41 -36.54
N ILE A 9 -80.88 18.01 -36.30
CA ILE A 9 -79.74 17.49 -35.49
C ILE A 9 -78.87 16.38 -36.15
N LYS A 10 -77.53 16.43 -36.23
CA LYS A 10 -76.52 16.82 -35.23
C LYS A 10 -75.19 17.18 -35.90
N SER A 11 -74.60 18.25 -35.38
CA SER A 11 -73.22 18.69 -35.54
C SER A 11 -72.18 17.60 -35.23
N TYR A 12 -71.33 17.26 -36.19
CA TYR A 12 -69.96 16.77 -36.01
C TYR A 12 -69.14 17.23 -37.24
N GLY A 13 -68.46 18.38 -37.13
CA GLY A 13 -67.00 18.42 -36.93
C GLY A 13 -66.31 18.16 -38.28
N LEU A 14 -66.14 19.15 -39.15
CA LEU A 14 -65.02 20.12 -39.11
C LEU A 14 -63.80 19.60 -38.32
N TRP A 15 -63.20 18.50 -38.77
CA TRP A 15 -61.87 18.06 -38.29
C TRP A 15 -61.20 17.21 -39.38
N LEU A 16 -60.93 17.83 -40.53
CA LEU A 16 -60.10 17.24 -41.57
C LEU A 16 -58.90 18.17 -41.81
N CYS A 17 -57.70 17.61 -41.58
CA CYS A 17 -56.38 18.13 -41.93
C CYS A 17 -55.78 19.25 -41.07
N LEU A 18 -55.49 18.95 -39.79
CA LEU A 18 -54.26 19.45 -39.14
C LEU A 18 -53.60 18.30 -38.37
N LEU A 19 -53.15 17.28 -39.11
CA LEU A 19 -52.30 16.24 -38.55
C LEU A 19 -50.89 16.84 -38.40
N ILE A 20 -50.67 17.58 -37.32
CA ILE A 20 -49.31 17.91 -36.84
C ILE A 20 -48.69 16.56 -36.50
N VAL A 21 -47.90 16.02 -37.42
CA VAL A 21 -46.99 14.93 -37.14
C VAL A 21 -45.96 15.49 -36.16
N ALA A 22 -46.23 15.32 -34.86
CA ALA A 22 -45.25 15.51 -33.82
C ALA A 22 -44.19 14.42 -34.03
N LEU A 23 -43.23 14.71 -34.91
CA LEU A 23 -42.01 13.93 -34.98
C LEU A 23 -41.38 14.02 -33.58
N PRO A 24 -41.18 12.90 -32.88
CA PRO A 24 -40.42 12.93 -31.64
C PRO A 24 -39.06 13.54 -31.98
N VAL A 25 -38.79 14.72 -31.42
CA VAL A 25 -37.44 15.29 -31.38
C VAL A 25 -36.67 14.38 -30.44
N TYR A 26 -36.09 13.32 -30.99
CA TYR A 26 -35.11 12.54 -30.27
C TYR A 26 -33.91 13.47 -30.08
N ALA A 27 -33.76 14.00 -28.87
CA ALA A 27 -32.54 14.68 -28.49
C ALA A 27 -31.39 13.68 -28.72
N GLY A 28 -30.47 14.05 -29.59
CA GLY A 28 -29.29 13.23 -29.86
C GLY A 28 -28.48 13.03 -28.59
N PRO A 29 -27.66 11.96 -28.53
CA PRO A 29 -26.76 11.75 -27.41
C PRO A 29 -25.85 12.97 -27.24
N GLN A 30 -25.81 13.54 -26.04
CA GLN A 30 -25.01 14.72 -25.74
C GLN A 30 -23.53 14.35 -25.72
N VAL A 31 -22.70 15.06 -26.48
CA VAL A 31 -21.24 14.91 -26.44
C VAL A 31 -20.72 15.52 -25.13
N VAL A 32 -19.93 14.73 -24.40
CA VAL A 32 -19.35 15.11 -23.09
C VAL A 32 -17.82 15.10 -23.11
N GLY A 33 -17.22 14.58 -24.18
CA GLY A 33 -15.78 14.54 -24.36
C GLY A 33 -15.36 13.83 -25.65
N HIS A 34 -14.07 13.60 -25.78
CA HIS A 34 -13.48 12.84 -26.88
C HIS A 34 -12.30 11.98 -26.39
N ILE A 35 -11.90 11.00 -27.20
CA ILE A 35 -10.73 10.17 -26.92
C ILE A 35 -9.46 10.85 -27.42
N SER A 36 -8.61 11.32 -26.51
CA SER A 36 -7.32 11.94 -26.88
C SER A 36 -6.24 10.91 -27.22
N PHE A 37 -6.36 9.69 -26.66
CA PHE A 37 -5.48 8.57 -26.98
C PHE A 37 -6.18 7.22 -26.76
N ALA A 38 -5.91 6.25 -27.64
CA ALA A 38 -6.39 4.88 -27.50
C ALA A 38 -5.30 3.88 -27.89
N LYS A 39 -5.22 2.77 -27.14
CA LYS A 39 -4.38 1.62 -27.45
C LYS A 39 -5.15 0.34 -27.24
N GLY A 40 -4.99 -0.64 -28.14
CA GLY A 40 -5.67 -1.94 -28.05
C GLY A 40 -7.14 -1.89 -28.49
N SER A 41 -7.91 -2.87 -28.05
CA SER A 41 -9.35 -2.99 -28.34
C SER A 41 -10.17 -2.31 -27.24
N ASN A 42 -10.85 -1.23 -27.61
CA ASN A 42 -11.68 -0.42 -26.72
C ASN A 42 -13.01 -0.13 -27.40
N ALA A 43 -14.11 -0.21 -26.65
CA ALA A 43 -15.44 0.10 -27.17
C ALA A 43 -16.23 0.95 -26.17
N ALA A 44 -17.11 1.80 -26.67
CA ALA A 44 -18.17 2.45 -25.91
C ALA A 44 -19.53 1.94 -26.37
N GLN A 45 -20.49 1.85 -25.45
CA GLN A 45 -21.85 1.46 -25.76
C GLN A 45 -22.85 2.36 -25.04
N LEU A 46 -23.77 2.96 -25.81
CA LEU A 46 -24.96 3.61 -25.27
C LEU A 46 -26.04 2.57 -24.93
N PRO A 47 -26.91 2.85 -23.94
CA PRO A 47 -28.01 1.95 -23.60
C PRO A 47 -28.87 1.60 -24.82
N GLY A 48 -28.95 0.30 -25.15
CA GLY A 48 -29.74 -0.20 -26.29
C GLY A 48 -29.10 0.00 -27.67
N ALA A 49 -27.91 0.60 -27.77
CA ALA A 49 -27.16 0.73 -29.02
C ALA A 49 -26.13 -0.40 -29.19
N ALA A 50 -25.65 -0.59 -30.42
CA ALA A 50 -24.52 -1.48 -30.70
C ALA A 50 -23.20 -0.86 -30.18
N PRO A 51 -22.22 -1.68 -29.74
CA PRO A 51 -20.90 -1.18 -29.35
C PRO A 51 -20.18 -0.44 -30.49
N ARG A 52 -19.53 0.67 -30.14
CA ARG A 52 -18.74 1.53 -31.03
C ARG A 52 -17.27 1.46 -30.64
N ILE A 53 -16.39 1.16 -31.59
CA ILE A 53 -14.93 1.12 -31.36
C ILE A 53 -14.40 2.53 -31.06
N LEU A 54 -13.51 2.62 -30.09
CA LEU A 54 -12.89 3.88 -29.66
C LEU A 54 -11.47 4.01 -30.22
N GLY A 55 -11.27 5.01 -31.08
CA GLY A 55 -9.95 5.46 -31.55
C GLY A 55 -9.69 6.91 -31.14
N LYS A 56 -8.51 7.43 -31.49
CA LYS A 56 -8.20 8.85 -31.32
C LYS A 56 -9.28 9.73 -31.98
N ASP A 57 -9.62 10.83 -31.33
CA ASP A 57 -10.60 11.86 -31.73
C ASP A 57 -12.06 11.35 -31.80
N THR A 58 -12.33 10.12 -31.34
CA THR A 58 -13.71 9.59 -31.26
C THR A 58 -14.49 10.31 -30.16
N GLU A 59 -15.71 10.76 -30.47
CA GLU A 59 -16.60 11.41 -29.51
C GLU A 59 -17.15 10.42 -28.46
N ILE A 60 -17.27 10.94 -27.24
CA ILE A 60 -17.85 10.25 -26.08
C ILE A 60 -19.12 10.98 -25.67
N PHE A 61 -20.17 10.20 -25.41
CA PHE A 61 -21.50 10.69 -25.12
C PHE A 61 -21.90 10.45 -23.67
N GLN A 62 -22.82 11.27 -23.15
CA GLN A 62 -23.47 10.97 -21.87
C GLN A 62 -24.19 9.63 -21.96
N GLY A 63 -24.02 8.78 -20.94
CA GLY A 63 -24.56 7.43 -20.87
C GLY A 63 -23.68 6.36 -21.51
N ASP A 64 -22.53 6.72 -22.12
CA ASP A 64 -21.61 5.72 -22.67
C ASP A 64 -21.06 4.82 -21.56
N ASN A 65 -21.08 3.51 -21.82
CA ASN A 65 -20.36 2.49 -21.08
C ASN A 65 -19.09 2.11 -21.86
N ILE A 66 -17.93 2.47 -21.34
CA ILE A 66 -16.61 2.23 -21.93
C ILE A 66 -16.06 0.91 -21.39
N GLN A 67 -15.66 0.03 -22.32
CA GLN A 67 -15.07 -1.27 -22.04
C GLN A 67 -13.68 -1.38 -22.66
N THR A 68 -12.71 -1.78 -21.85
CA THR A 68 -11.32 -1.99 -22.27
C THR A 68 -10.91 -3.43 -22.00
N THR A 69 -10.26 -4.07 -22.96
CA THR A 69 -9.79 -5.46 -22.82
C THR A 69 -8.35 -5.55 -22.29
N GLU A 70 -7.79 -6.76 -22.24
CA GLU A 70 -6.40 -6.98 -21.87
C GLU A 70 -5.45 -6.16 -22.76
N ARG A 71 -4.46 -5.51 -22.14
CA ARG A 71 -3.47 -4.62 -22.80
C ARG A 71 -4.07 -3.42 -23.56
N SER A 72 -5.33 -3.09 -23.33
CA SER A 72 -6.02 -1.95 -23.96
C SER A 72 -6.27 -0.82 -22.96
N PHE A 73 -6.17 0.44 -23.38
CA PHE A 73 -6.59 1.57 -22.55
C PHE A 73 -7.00 2.77 -23.43
N VAL A 74 -7.80 3.67 -22.86
CA VAL A 74 -8.17 4.94 -23.49
C VAL A 74 -7.96 6.11 -22.54
N ILE A 75 -7.69 7.29 -23.08
CA ILE A 75 -7.72 8.56 -22.36
C ILE A 75 -8.91 9.36 -22.89
N VAL A 76 -9.89 9.58 -22.03
CA VAL A 76 -11.04 10.46 -22.28
C VAL A 76 -10.67 11.86 -21.83
N GLU A 77 -10.81 12.84 -22.72
CA GLU A 77 -10.70 14.26 -22.42
C GLU A 77 -12.10 14.89 -22.49
N PHE A 78 -12.62 15.29 -21.33
CA PHE A 78 -13.96 15.84 -21.17
C PHE A 78 -14.01 17.33 -21.51
N THR A 79 -15.22 17.83 -21.76
CA THR A 79 -15.47 19.24 -22.15
C THR A 79 -15.07 20.28 -21.11
N ASP A 80 -14.92 19.89 -19.84
CA ASP A 80 -14.48 20.78 -18.76
C ASP A 80 -12.93 20.78 -18.55
N GLY A 81 -12.21 20.01 -19.37
CA GLY A 81 -10.77 19.80 -19.28
C GLY A 81 -10.33 18.63 -18.38
N ALA A 82 -11.25 17.92 -17.72
CA ALA A 82 -10.94 16.72 -16.96
C ALA A 82 -10.42 15.62 -17.90
N LYS A 83 -9.49 14.81 -17.39
CA LYS A 83 -8.93 13.66 -18.12
C LYS A 83 -9.10 12.39 -17.31
N VAL A 84 -9.67 11.37 -17.93
CA VAL A 84 -9.82 10.05 -17.31
C VAL A 84 -9.17 9.00 -18.20
N THR A 85 -8.14 8.34 -17.68
CA THR A 85 -7.53 7.17 -18.31
C THR A 85 -8.25 5.92 -17.83
N VAL A 86 -9.02 5.27 -18.70
CA VAL A 86 -9.67 3.98 -18.41
C VAL A 86 -8.66 2.87 -18.67
N ARG A 87 -8.24 2.18 -17.61
CA ARG A 87 -7.15 1.18 -17.61
C ARG A 87 -7.58 -0.13 -18.29
N PRO A 88 -6.67 -1.07 -18.58
CA PRO A 88 -7.05 -2.38 -19.12
C PRO A 88 -8.00 -3.17 -18.21
N ASN A 89 -8.84 -4.01 -18.81
CA ASN A 89 -9.84 -4.84 -18.12
C ASN A 89 -10.84 -4.01 -17.30
N SER A 90 -11.31 -2.89 -17.84
CA SER A 90 -12.20 -1.98 -17.12
C SER A 90 -13.56 -1.85 -17.78
N ASN A 91 -14.56 -1.58 -16.94
CA ASN A 91 -15.91 -1.22 -17.32
C ASN A 91 -16.26 0.10 -16.60
N PHE A 92 -16.40 1.18 -17.37
CA PHE A 92 -16.53 2.55 -16.89
C PHE A 92 -17.69 3.27 -17.58
N SER A 93 -18.68 3.72 -16.82
CA SER A 93 -19.83 4.47 -17.33
C SER A 93 -19.77 5.96 -17.00
N ILE A 94 -20.36 6.75 -17.89
CA ILE A 94 -20.60 8.17 -17.71
C ILE A 94 -22.10 8.38 -17.48
N ASP A 95 -22.55 8.19 -16.25
CA ASP A 95 -23.99 8.26 -15.91
C ASP A 95 -24.56 9.67 -16.13
N HIS A 96 -23.83 10.70 -15.68
CA HIS A 96 -24.24 12.08 -15.88
C HIS A 96 -23.02 13.00 -15.97
N TYR A 97 -23.00 13.89 -16.97
CA TYR A 97 -21.90 14.83 -17.13
C TYR A 97 -22.40 16.14 -17.74
N ASP A 98 -22.50 17.16 -16.90
CA ASP A 98 -22.91 18.50 -17.29
C ASP A 98 -21.84 19.50 -16.89
N SER A 99 -21.16 20.07 -17.88
CA SER A 99 -20.15 21.11 -17.69
C SER A 99 -20.62 22.50 -18.11
N GLN A 100 -21.82 22.61 -18.70
CA GLN A 100 -22.28 23.81 -19.44
C GLN A 100 -23.45 24.51 -18.75
N SER A 101 -24.26 23.80 -17.96
CA SER A 101 -25.37 24.41 -17.24
C SER A 101 -24.92 25.17 -15.98
N GLY A 102 -25.86 25.89 -15.37
CA GLY A 102 -25.64 26.52 -14.07
C GLY A 102 -25.47 25.52 -12.91
N GLN A 103 -25.77 24.23 -13.11
CA GLN A 103 -25.59 23.16 -12.13
C GLN A 103 -24.61 22.11 -12.68
N LYS A 104 -23.33 22.50 -12.72
CA LYS A 104 -22.25 21.63 -13.20
C LYS A 104 -22.11 20.39 -12.32
N THR A 105 -22.17 19.20 -12.91
CA THR A 105 -22.02 17.93 -12.18
C THR A 105 -21.38 16.86 -13.05
N ALA A 106 -20.58 15.99 -12.43
CA ALA A 106 -19.97 14.82 -13.04
C ALA A 106 -20.19 13.60 -12.14
N GLN A 107 -21.04 12.68 -12.60
CA GLN A 107 -21.29 11.39 -11.97
C GLN A 107 -20.81 10.29 -12.89
N LEU A 108 -19.74 9.65 -12.46
CA LEU A 108 -19.06 8.57 -13.18
C LEU A 108 -19.21 7.29 -12.37
N VAL A 109 -19.17 6.14 -13.04
CA VAL A 109 -19.23 4.84 -12.37
C VAL A 109 -18.15 3.93 -12.93
N LEU A 110 -17.31 3.41 -12.05
CA LEU A 110 -16.40 2.32 -12.36
C LEU A 110 -17.08 1.04 -11.84
N TYR A 111 -17.42 0.11 -12.73
CA TYR A 111 -17.98 -1.19 -12.33
C TYR A 111 -16.90 -2.24 -12.14
N GLN A 112 -15.80 -2.10 -12.89
CA GLN A 112 -14.71 -3.06 -12.92
C GLN A 112 -13.40 -2.38 -13.39
N GLY A 113 -12.25 -2.87 -12.95
CA GLY A 113 -10.93 -2.43 -13.42
C GLY A 113 -10.49 -1.13 -12.77
N GLY A 114 -9.96 -0.16 -13.51
CA GLY A 114 -9.42 1.08 -12.92
C GLY A 114 -9.50 2.30 -13.81
N ALA A 115 -9.47 3.48 -13.18
CA ALA A 115 -9.50 4.78 -13.82
C ALA A 115 -8.50 5.73 -13.14
N ASN A 116 -7.60 6.35 -13.91
CA ASN A 116 -6.77 7.45 -13.43
C ASN A 116 -7.41 8.76 -13.83
N THR A 117 -7.67 9.64 -12.88
CA THR A 117 -8.47 10.85 -13.07
C THR A 117 -7.65 12.08 -12.74
N SER A 118 -7.70 13.07 -13.62
CA SER A 118 -7.29 14.45 -13.38
C SER A 118 -8.53 15.32 -13.52
N THR A 119 -8.88 16.05 -12.46
CA THR A 119 -10.15 16.79 -12.39
C THR A 119 -10.12 18.10 -13.20
N GLY A 120 -11.24 18.46 -13.79
CA GLY A 120 -11.43 19.67 -14.59
C GLY A 120 -12.17 20.80 -13.85
N ALA A 121 -12.76 21.71 -14.63
CA ALA A 121 -13.46 22.89 -14.10
C ALA A 121 -14.65 22.56 -13.18
N ILE A 122 -15.31 21.39 -13.34
CA ILE A 122 -16.43 21.01 -12.48
C ILE A 122 -15.99 20.86 -11.02
N ALA A 123 -14.92 20.10 -10.77
CA ALA A 123 -14.38 19.91 -9.42
C ALA A 123 -13.71 21.18 -8.89
N LYS A 124 -13.14 22.00 -9.77
CA LYS A 124 -12.56 23.29 -9.41
C LYS A 124 -13.62 24.25 -8.85
N ASP A 125 -14.80 24.29 -9.46
CA ASP A 125 -15.89 25.14 -9.01
C ASP A 125 -16.52 24.62 -7.71
N ASN A 126 -16.73 23.30 -7.61
CA ASN A 126 -17.15 22.63 -6.38
C ASN A 126 -16.71 21.15 -6.39
N PRO A 127 -15.76 20.74 -5.53
CA PRO A 127 -15.25 19.36 -5.51
C PRO A 127 -16.35 18.30 -5.31
N GLU A 128 -17.40 18.63 -4.56
CA GLU A 128 -18.54 17.73 -4.30
C GLU A 128 -19.35 17.37 -5.55
N ASN A 129 -19.25 18.19 -6.61
CA ASN A 129 -19.98 17.98 -7.85
C ASN A 129 -19.31 16.95 -8.77
N PHE A 130 -18.09 16.51 -8.45
CA PHE A 130 -17.38 15.47 -9.18
C PHE A 130 -17.31 14.20 -8.33
N GLN A 131 -17.87 13.09 -8.82
CA GLN A 131 -17.86 11.83 -8.10
C GLN A 131 -17.64 10.63 -9.03
N ILE A 132 -16.86 9.66 -8.54
CA ILE A 132 -16.71 8.34 -9.14
C ILE A 132 -17.31 7.32 -8.16
N LYS A 133 -18.39 6.66 -8.58
CA LYS A 133 -19.01 5.57 -7.83
C LYS A 133 -18.37 4.24 -8.22
N THR A 134 -18.37 3.34 -7.28
CA THR A 134 -17.92 1.95 -7.38
C THR A 134 -18.93 1.08 -6.63
N PRO A 135 -18.87 -0.27 -6.75
CA PRO A 135 -19.76 -1.16 -6.02
C PRO A 135 -19.72 -0.95 -4.50
N THR A 136 -18.56 -0.57 -3.95
CA THR A 136 -18.33 -0.48 -2.50
C THR A 136 -18.19 0.95 -1.98
N ALA A 137 -17.95 1.94 -2.85
CA ALA A 137 -17.65 3.31 -2.43
C ALA A 137 -18.05 4.41 -3.42
N THR A 138 -18.08 5.64 -2.91
CA THR A 138 -18.08 6.88 -3.69
C THR A 138 -16.79 7.64 -3.42
N VAL A 139 -16.06 7.97 -4.48
CA VAL A 139 -14.82 8.74 -4.46
C VAL A 139 -15.10 10.15 -4.94
N LYS A 140 -14.62 11.15 -4.20
CA LYS A 140 -14.75 12.58 -4.53
C LYS A 140 -13.40 13.28 -4.37
N PRO A 141 -13.07 14.30 -5.16
CA PRO A 141 -11.95 15.17 -4.84
C PRO A 141 -12.29 16.01 -3.59
N ASN A 142 -11.27 16.37 -2.83
CA ASN A 142 -11.35 17.29 -1.68
C ASN A 142 -10.50 18.56 -1.90
N SER A 143 -10.16 18.83 -3.16
CA SER A 143 -9.34 19.97 -3.55
C SER A 143 -9.78 20.47 -4.92
N GLU A 144 -9.50 21.73 -5.22
CA GLU A 144 -9.86 22.37 -6.50
C GLU A 144 -9.22 21.69 -7.71
N LYS A 145 -8.08 21.01 -7.51
CA LYS A 145 -7.38 20.21 -8.51
C LYS A 145 -6.90 18.94 -7.84
N ALA A 146 -7.52 17.83 -8.19
CA ALA A 146 -7.10 16.52 -7.73
C ALA A 146 -6.65 15.64 -8.91
N GLU A 147 -5.59 14.90 -8.69
CA GLU A 147 -5.20 13.77 -9.53
C GLU A 147 -5.22 12.53 -8.65
N PHE A 148 -6.02 11.54 -9.02
CA PHE A 148 -6.17 10.31 -8.25
C PHE A 148 -6.51 9.12 -9.15
N ALA A 149 -6.03 7.94 -8.75
CA ALA A 149 -6.36 6.67 -9.38
C ALA A 149 -7.39 5.92 -8.54
N VAL A 150 -8.46 5.45 -9.16
CA VAL A 150 -9.47 4.57 -8.55
C VAL A 150 -9.32 3.18 -9.18
N HIS A 151 -9.28 2.14 -8.36
CA HIS A 151 -9.19 0.76 -8.84
C HIS A 151 -10.10 -0.14 -8.03
N ILE A 152 -10.94 -0.92 -8.73
CA ILE A 152 -11.71 -2.01 -8.16
C ILE A 152 -10.87 -3.27 -8.25
N CYS A 153 -10.61 -3.85 -7.09
CA CYS A 153 -9.78 -5.03 -7.00
C CYS A 153 -10.63 -6.28 -7.28
N ASP A 154 -10.48 -6.82 -8.48
CA ASP A 154 -10.92 -8.18 -8.79
C ASP A 154 -9.81 -9.18 -8.44
N LYS A 155 -10.11 -10.49 -8.52
CA LYS A 155 -9.14 -11.59 -8.32
C LYS A 155 -7.79 -11.41 -9.06
N ASP A 156 -7.78 -10.67 -10.18
CA ASP A 156 -6.61 -10.38 -11.01
C ASP A 156 -5.66 -9.29 -10.48
N CYS A 157 -6.06 -8.55 -9.43
CA CYS A 157 -5.17 -7.61 -8.73
C CYS A 157 -3.95 -8.36 -8.16
N GLU A 158 -4.13 -9.64 -7.84
CA GLU A 158 -3.09 -10.57 -7.41
C GLU A 158 -2.03 -10.81 -8.48
N GLU A 159 -2.40 -11.01 -9.75
CA GLU A 159 -1.42 -11.42 -10.78
C GLU A 159 -0.56 -10.27 -11.30
N LYS A 160 -1.14 -9.06 -11.44
CA LYS A 160 -0.40 -7.89 -11.95
C LYS A 160 0.48 -7.25 -10.87
N GLY A 161 0.05 -7.29 -9.59
CA GLY A 161 0.89 -6.96 -8.44
C GLY A 161 2.09 -7.91 -8.33
N LYS A 162 1.85 -9.22 -8.45
CA LYS A 162 2.92 -10.25 -8.49
C LYS A 162 3.89 -10.06 -9.66
N LYS A 163 3.44 -9.67 -10.86
CA LYS A 163 4.31 -9.41 -12.02
C LYS A 163 5.10 -8.09 -11.94
N ALA A 164 4.55 -7.05 -11.31
CA ALA A 164 5.28 -5.82 -11.01
C ALA A 164 6.32 -6.02 -9.89
N ALA A 165 6.00 -6.84 -8.88
CA ALA A 165 6.93 -7.25 -7.83
C ALA A 165 8.02 -8.24 -8.33
N ALA A 166 7.75 -9.01 -9.38
CA ALA A 166 8.70 -9.96 -9.96
C ALA A 166 9.78 -9.32 -10.86
N ASN A 167 9.60 -8.07 -11.30
CA ASN A 167 10.59 -7.32 -12.08
C ASN A 167 11.10 -6.05 -11.38
N ALA A 168 10.70 -5.81 -10.14
CA ALA A 168 11.40 -4.87 -9.28
C ALA A 168 12.65 -5.59 -8.75
N VAL A 169 13.82 -5.16 -9.23
CA VAL A 169 15.08 -5.39 -8.52
C VAL A 169 14.87 -4.88 -7.10
N ARG A 170 14.69 -5.81 -6.15
CA ARG A 170 14.47 -5.52 -4.73
C ARG A 170 15.74 -4.92 -4.13
N THR A 171 15.78 -3.60 -4.03
CA THR A 171 16.58 -2.86 -3.05
C THR A 171 15.93 -1.47 -2.98
N GLU A 172 15.36 -0.98 -1.88
CA GLU A 172 15.76 -1.12 -0.47
C GLU A 172 14.57 -1.41 0.47
N GLN A 173 14.87 -2.17 1.55
CA GLN A 173 13.99 -2.59 2.65
C GLN A 173 12.80 -3.49 2.31
N SER A 174 13.10 -4.76 2.00
CA SER A 174 12.09 -5.83 2.06
C SER A 174 11.53 -5.95 3.48
N VAL A 175 10.21 -5.97 3.63
CA VAL A 175 9.54 -6.30 4.90
C VAL A 175 10.05 -7.66 5.40
N VAL A 176 10.57 -7.69 6.63
CA VAL A 176 11.16 -8.89 7.24
C VAL A 176 10.33 -9.46 8.37
N ALA A 177 9.44 -8.67 8.97
CA ALA A 177 8.51 -9.13 9.98
C ALA A 177 7.20 -8.33 9.95
N ARG A 178 6.15 -8.88 10.57
CA ARG A 178 4.89 -8.19 10.81
C ARG A 178 4.40 -8.41 12.23
N VAL A 179 3.79 -7.37 12.78
CA VAL A 179 3.13 -7.42 14.09
C VAL A 179 1.78 -8.13 13.96
N VAL A 180 1.53 -9.16 14.75
CA VAL A 180 0.27 -9.94 14.72
C VAL A 180 -0.49 -9.95 16.05
N ASP A 181 0.14 -9.43 17.11
CA ASP A 181 -0.50 -9.09 18.36
C ASP A 181 0.34 -7.99 19.03
N ILE A 182 -0.29 -7.04 19.70
CA ILE A 182 0.41 -5.91 20.33
C ILE A 182 -0.43 -5.34 21.47
N LYS A 183 0.24 -5.03 22.57
CA LYS A 183 -0.33 -4.33 23.72
C LYS A 183 0.64 -3.23 24.14
N GLY A 184 0.11 -2.07 24.51
CA GLY A 184 0.91 -0.93 24.96
C GLY A 184 1.68 -0.27 23.81
N GLU A 185 2.68 0.52 24.16
CA GLU A 185 3.47 1.29 23.18
C GLU A 185 4.73 0.52 22.78
N VAL A 186 4.86 0.25 21.49
CA VAL A 186 6.07 -0.33 20.88
C VAL A 186 6.41 0.48 19.64
N ASN A 187 7.65 0.94 19.55
CA ASN A 187 8.14 1.77 18.45
C ASN A 187 9.23 1.03 17.66
N ALA A 188 9.40 1.38 16.39
CA ALA A 188 10.51 0.91 15.56
C ALA A 188 11.27 2.09 14.94
N ILE A 189 12.59 2.00 14.88
CA ILE A 189 13.47 3.01 14.28
C ILE A 189 14.41 2.31 13.31
N ASN A 190 14.44 2.72 12.05
CA ASN A 190 15.36 2.12 11.10
C ASN A 190 16.77 2.73 11.22
N ARG A 191 17.72 2.01 11.81
CA ARG A 191 19.06 2.53 12.07
C ARG A 191 19.96 2.62 10.84
N ALA A 192 19.53 2.11 9.68
CA ALA A 192 20.28 2.29 8.43
C ALA A 192 20.12 3.74 7.90
N ASP A 193 18.98 4.38 8.18
CA ASP A 193 18.76 5.79 7.91
C ASP A 193 19.14 6.65 9.12
N LYS A 194 20.12 7.54 8.93
CA LYS A 194 20.64 8.43 9.99
C LYS A 194 19.61 9.45 10.47
N ASN A 195 18.57 9.70 9.68
CA ASN A 195 17.49 10.64 9.97
C ASN A 195 16.17 9.92 10.31
N ALA A 196 16.20 8.60 10.48
CA ALA A 196 15.00 7.81 10.74
C ALA A 196 14.28 8.30 12.00
N LYS A 197 12.98 8.55 11.85
CA LYS A 197 12.10 8.86 12.96
C LYS A 197 11.55 7.59 13.58
N GLU A 198 11.18 7.67 14.85
CA GLU A 198 10.44 6.60 15.50
C GLU A 198 9.09 6.39 14.82
N ARG A 199 8.79 5.11 14.55
CA ARG A 199 7.51 4.68 13.99
C ARG A 199 6.75 3.88 15.04
N PRO A 200 5.60 4.37 15.53
CA PRO A 200 4.77 3.55 16.39
C PRO A 200 4.27 2.31 15.64
N LEU A 201 4.38 1.16 16.28
CA LEU A 201 3.90 -0.11 15.78
C LEU A 201 2.43 -0.31 16.17
N SER A 202 1.70 -0.95 15.27
CA SER A 202 0.33 -1.41 15.48
C SER A 202 0.13 -2.72 14.72
N LEU A 203 -1.00 -3.38 14.95
CA LEU A 203 -1.32 -4.65 14.31
C LEU A 203 -1.15 -4.57 12.77
N GLY A 204 -0.46 -5.55 12.20
CA GLY A 204 -0.18 -5.65 10.76
C GLY A 204 1.00 -4.82 10.26
N LYS A 205 1.54 -3.88 11.07
CA LYS A 205 2.63 -3.00 10.63
C LYS A 205 3.89 -3.79 10.28
N PRO A 206 4.57 -3.40 9.19
CA PRO A 206 5.80 -4.05 8.76
C PRO A 206 7.00 -3.60 9.60
N LEU A 207 7.96 -4.51 9.67
CA LEU A 207 9.31 -4.30 10.16
C LEU A 207 10.30 -4.57 9.05
N TYR A 208 11.45 -3.92 9.12
CA TYR A 208 12.49 -3.95 8.11
C TYR A 208 13.83 -4.39 8.68
N ASN A 209 14.73 -4.79 7.79
CA ASN A 209 16.14 -4.94 8.16
C ASN A 209 16.66 -3.62 8.75
N SER A 210 17.50 -3.73 9.78
CA SER A 210 18.06 -2.60 10.53
C SER A 210 17.05 -1.84 11.41
N ASP A 211 15.82 -2.34 11.57
CA ASP A 211 14.91 -1.80 12.58
C ASP A 211 15.40 -2.15 14.00
N THR A 212 15.46 -1.14 14.87
CA THR A 212 15.50 -1.29 16.34
C THR A 212 14.08 -1.14 16.86
N LEU A 213 13.61 -2.10 17.64
CA LEU A 213 12.32 -2.09 18.31
C LEU A 213 12.50 -1.70 19.78
N LEU A 214 11.64 -0.81 20.25
CA LEU A 214 11.60 -0.32 21.62
C LEU A 214 10.21 -0.56 22.19
N SER A 215 10.11 -1.35 23.25
CA SER A 215 8.86 -1.63 23.96
C SER A 215 8.85 -0.93 25.31
N GLU A 216 7.81 -0.13 25.55
CA GLU A 216 7.64 0.59 26.80
C GLU A 216 7.18 -0.33 27.94
N LYS A 217 7.04 0.24 29.14
CA LYS A 217 6.47 -0.45 30.29
C LYS A 217 5.08 -1.03 29.97
N ASP A 218 4.80 -2.22 30.50
CA ASP A 218 3.52 -2.93 30.37
C ASP A 218 3.08 -3.20 28.91
N SER A 219 4.03 -3.18 27.97
CA SER A 219 3.83 -3.44 26.55
C SER A 219 4.36 -4.80 26.11
N TYR A 220 3.91 -5.28 24.95
CA TYR A 220 4.55 -6.36 24.20
C TYR A 220 4.16 -6.28 22.72
N ALA A 221 4.98 -6.86 21.84
CA ALA A 221 4.63 -7.07 20.44
C ALA A 221 4.98 -8.50 20.01
N LEU A 222 4.00 -9.22 19.46
CA LEU A 222 4.21 -10.51 18.81
C LEU A 222 4.43 -10.28 17.32
N LEU A 223 5.61 -10.69 16.88
CA LEU A 223 6.12 -10.58 15.52
C LEU A 223 6.10 -11.96 14.89
N ILE A 224 5.75 -12.02 13.61
CA ILE A 224 5.96 -13.20 12.78
C ILE A 224 6.89 -12.81 11.64
N PHE A 225 7.75 -13.73 11.21
CA PHE A 225 8.71 -13.58 10.11
C PHE A 225 8.37 -14.55 8.95
N PRO A 226 8.77 -14.25 7.70
CA PRO A 226 8.46 -15.04 6.51
C PRO A 226 8.87 -16.52 6.56
N ASP A 227 9.90 -16.87 7.33
CA ASP A 227 10.39 -18.24 7.48
C ASP A 227 9.62 -19.06 8.53
N GLY A 228 8.62 -18.44 9.17
CA GLY A 228 7.79 -19.04 10.21
C GLY A 228 8.27 -18.76 11.63
N GLU A 229 9.33 -17.98 11.80
CA GLU A 229 9.78 -17.55 13.12
C GLU A 229 8.76 -16.62 13.77
N LYS A 230 8.56 -16.77 15.08
CA LYS A 230 7.70 -15.91 15.88
C LYS A 230 8.44 -15.40 17.11
N ILE A 231 8.39 -14.10 17.34
CA ILE A 231 9.04 -13.44 18.50
C ILE A 231 8.02 -12.60 19.24
N THR A 232 7.84 -12.82 20.53
CA THR A 232 7.17 -11.85 21.41
C THR A 232 8.23 -11.00 22.11
N LEU A 233 8.35 -9.73 21.73
CA LEU A 233 9.15 -8.74 22.45
C LEU A 233 8.41 -8.35 23.74
N GLN A 234 9.05 -8.47 24.89
CA GLN A 234 8.45 -8.19 26.20
C GLN A 234 8.50 -6.68 26.51
N ALA A 235 7.94 -6.24 27.64
CA ALA A 235 8.03 -4.86 28.10
C ALA A 235 9.49 -4.45 28.38
N ASP A 236 9.75 -3.15 28.39
CA ASP A 236 11.04 -2.57 28.78
C ASP A 236 12.22 -3.16 27.98
N SER A 237 12.04 -3.39 26.68
CA SER A 237 12.99 -4.11 25.83
C SER A 237 13.47 -3.30 24.62
N GLU A 238 14.75 -3.49 24.28
CA GLU A 238 15.37 -2.97 23.06
C GLU A 238 15.94 -4.13 22.23
N MET A 239 15.38 -4.34 21.04
CA MET A 239 15.77 -5.43 20.13
C MET A 239 16.11 -4.90 18.74
N ASP A 240 17.25 -5.29 18.21
CA ASP A 240 17.65 -4.99 16.83
C ASP A 240 17.41 -6.18 15.89
N ILE A 241 16.86 -5.89 14.72
CA ILE A 241 16.92 -6.76 13.54
C ILE A 241 18.21 -6.44 12.79
N LYS A 242 19.31 -7.10 13.15
CA LYS A 242 20.63 -6.86 12.52
C LYS A 242 20.67 -7.33 11.09
N GLN A 243 20.16 -8.54 10.84
CA GLN A 243 20.09 -9.09 9.50
C GLN A 243 19.02 -10.17 9.44
N TYR A 244 18.15 -10.06 8.46
CA TYR A 244 17.19 -11.10 8.10
C TYR A 244 17.19 -11.24 6.58
N SER A 245 17.61 -12.41 6.10
CA SER A 245 17.52 -12.82 4.70
C SER A 245 16.86 -14.18 4.62
N TYR A 246 15.77 -14.27 3.85
CA TYR A 246 15.08 -15.53 3.59
C TYR A 246 14.68 -15.60 2.13
N LYS A 247 15.16 -16.63 1.42
CA LYS A 247 14.89 -16.88 0.00
C LYS A 247 15.16 -15.66 -0.89
N VAL A 248 16.17 -14.87 -0.54
CA VAL A 248 16.61 -13.70 -1.33
C VAL A 248 17.69 -14.14 -2.32
N SER A 249 17.44 -13.98 -3.62
CA SER A 249 18.39 -14.34 -4.68
C SER A 249 19.76 -13.71 -4.42
N GLY A 250 20.82 -14.53 -4.45
CA GLY A 250 22.20 -14.08 -4.24
C GLY A 250 22.60 -13.83 -2.78
N LYS A 251 21.72 -14.09 -1.79
CA LYS A 251 22.06 -14.04 -0.36
C LYS A 251 21.81 -15.39 0.32
N LYS A 252 22.64 -15.74 1.31
CA LYS A 252 22.39 -16.90 2.18
C LYS A 252 21.22 -16.58 3.11
N ASP A 253 20.38 -17.56 3.39
CA ASP A 253 19.38 -17.45 4.44
C ASP A 253 20.07 -17.24 5.79
N GLN A 254 19.67 -16.21 6.53
CA GLN A 254 20.32 -15.81 7.77
C GLN A 254 19.39 -14.97 8.65
N VAL A 255 19.46 -15.21 9.96
CA VAL A 255 18.73 -14.50 11.00
C VAL A 255 19.71 -14.09 12.10
N LEU A 256 19.95 -12.79 12.21
CA LEU A 256 20.76 -12.18 13.26
C LEU A 256 19.92 -11.13 13.98
N PHE A 257 19.66 -11.40 15.26
CA PHE A 257 19.02 -10.46 16.17
C PHE A 257 19.98 -10.05 17.26
N ARG A 258 19.72 -8.89 17.87
CA ARG A 258 20.37 -8.49 19.12
C ARG A 258 19.32 -8.03 20.12
N LEU A 259 19.32 -8.60 21.31
CA LEU A 259 18.57 -8.07 22.45
C LEU A 259 19.55 -7.27 23.32
N ALA A 260 19.40 -5.95 23.34
CA ALA A 260 20.28 -5.08 24.13
C ALA A 260 19.90 -5.14 25.61
N THR A 261 18.61 -5.01 25.91
CA THR A 261 18.01 -5.00 27.25
C THR A 261 16.57 -5.54 27.19
N GLY A 262 16.02 -5.92 28.34
CA GLY A 262 14.66 -6.42 28.48
C GLY A 262 14.55 -7.91 28.20
N GLY A 263 13.47 -8.34 27.56
CA GLY A 263 13.22 -9.75 27.29
C GLY A 263 12.51 -10.01 25.97
N LEU A 264 12.68 -11.22 25.45
CA LEU A 264 11.90 -11.73 24.33
C LEU A 264 11.59 -13.21 24.53
N ARG A 265 10.56 -13.68 23.84
CA ARG A 265 10.21 -15.09 23.71
C ARG A 265 10.28 -15.43 22.24
N ALA A 266 11.05 -16.45 21.85
CA ALA A 266 11.24 -16.80 20.45
C ALA A 266 10.83 -18.25 20.19
N LEU A 267 10.09 -18.47 19.11
CA LEU A 267 9.85 -19.77 18.51
C LEU A 267 10.41 -19.76 17.09
N THR A 268 11.38 -20.63 16.87
CA THR A 268 12.26 -20.50 15.71
C THR A 268 11.64 -21.00 14.41
N GLY A 269 11.95 -20.28 13.34
CA GLY A 269 11.46 -20.56 11.99
C GLY A 269 12.28 -21.60 11.24
N SER A 270 11.96 -21.76 9.97
CA SER A 270 12.60 -22.76 9.10
C SER A 270 14.10 -22.49 8.88
N ILE A 271 14.58 -21.24 8.94
CA ILE A 271 16.01 -20.95 8.77
C ILE A 271 16.80 -21.61 9.89
N GLY A 272 16.47 -21.29 11.14
CA GLY A 272 17.13 -21.84 12.32
C GLY A 272 16.95 -23.34 12.51
N LYS A 273 15.85 -23.90 11.99
CA LYS A 273 15.61 -25.36 11.97
C LYS A 273 16.49 -26.08 10.95
N ASN A 274 16.70 -25.50 9.78
CA ASN A 274 17.43 -26.12 8.68
C ASN A 274 18.95 -25.91 8.77
N ASP A 275 19.38 -24.74 9.22
CA ASP A 275 20.79 -24.38 9.39
C ASP A 275 20.95 -23.63 10.72
N HIS A 276 21.43 -24.33 11.75
CA HIS A 276 21.60 -23.79 13.09
C HIS A 276 22.64 -22.65 13.14
N ASP A 277 23.62 -22.65 12.24
CA ASP A 277 24.64 -21.60 12.16
C ASP A 277 24.11 -20.35 11.44
N ALA A 278 22.94 -20.45 10.78
CA ALA A 278 22.27 -19.33 10.15
C ALA A 278 21.42 -18.50 11.13
N PHE A 279 21.29 -18.91 12.39
CA PHE A 279 20.59 -18.16 13.43
C PHE A 279 21.52 -17.74 14.56
N ALA A 280 21.42 -16.48 14.98
CA ALA A 280 21.99 -16.02 16.23
C ALA A 280 21.13 -14.94 16.89
N LEU A 281 20.96 -15.06 18.20
CA LEU A 281 20.47 -13.99 19.07
C LEU A 281 21.63 -13.50 19.94
N ASP A 282 22.13 -12.31 19.64
CA ASP A 282 23.19 -11.69 20.42
C ASP A 282 22.62 -10.92 21.62
N THR A 283 23.35 -10.99 22.72
CA THR A 283 23.16 -10.13 23.90
C THR A 283 24.52 -9.54 24.28
N PRO A 284 24.57 -8.55 25.18
CA PRO A 284 25.86 -7.98 25.60
C PRO A 284 26.84 -8.99 26.22
N VAL A 285 26.34 -10.13 26.75
CA VAL A 285 27.18 -11.09 27.48
C VAL A 285 27.23 -12.50 26.89
N ALA A 286 26.36 -12.84 25.94
CA ALA A 286 26.41 -14.12 25.25
C ALA A 286 25.64 -14.08 23.92
N THR A 287 25.95 -15.02 23.05
CA THR A 287 25.18 -15.35 21.85
C THR A 287 24.41 -16.63 22.09
N ILE A 288 23.13 -16.64 21.72
CA ILE A 288 22.27 -17.82 21.76
C ILE A 288 22.14 -18.36 20.34
N GLY A 289 22.55 -19.62 20.16
CA GLY A 289 22.25 -20.44 19.00
C GLY A 289 21.10 -21.41 19.30
N ILE A 290 20.44 -21.89 18.26
CA ILE A 290 19.22 -22.70 18.36
C ILE A 290 19.31 -23.98 17.53
N ARG A 291 18.47 -24.96 17.88
CA ARG A 291 18.25 -26.16 17.10
C ARG A 291 16.75 -26.52 17.06
N GLY A 292 15.96 -25.70 16.38
CA GLY A 292 14.50 -25.87 16.30
C GLY A 292 13.82 -25.72 17.66
N THR A 293 13.95 -24.53 18.24
CA THR A 293 13.78 -24.31 19.68
C THR A 293 12.73 -23.25 19.98
N GLY A 294 12.03 -23.42 21.10
CA GLY A 294 11.24 -22.41 21.79
C GLY A 294 11.99 -21.93 23.03
N THR A 295 12.29 -20.64 23.09
CA THR A 295 13.11 -20.05 24.16
C THR A 295 12.52 -18.78 24.75
N ASP A 296 12.84 -18.52 26.01
CA ASP A 296 12.62 -17.26 26.71
C ASP A 296 13.99 -16.69 27.09
N THR A 297 14.26 -15.42 26.76
CA THR A 297 15.55 -14.77 27.01
C THR A 297 15.32 -13.39 27.61
N SER A 298 16.06 -13.03 28.66
CA SER A 298 16.08 -11.69 29.24
C SER A 298 17.49 -11.25 29.63
N THR A 299 17.77 -9.96 29.49
CA THR A 299 19.07 -9.36 29.80
C THR A 299 18.88 -7.94 30.33
N ASP A 300 19.63 -7.57 31.37
CA ASP A 300 19.74 -6.18 31.84
C ASP A 300 20.92 -5.43 31.19
N GLY A 301 21.61 -6.10 30.26
CA GLY A 301 22.80 -5.62 29.56
C GLY A 301 24.12 -6.03 30.22
N ILE A 302 24.06 -6.62 31.41
CA ILE A 302 25.22 -7.07 32.21
C ILE A 302 25.13 -8.57 32.50
N SER A 303 23.92 -9.11 32.57
CA SER A 303 23.62 -10.51 32.83
C SER A 303 22.55 -11.02 31.88
N LEU A 304 22.50 -12.34 31.72
CA LEU A 304 21.54 -13.05 30.87
C LEU A 304 20.82 -14.12 31.68
N GLU A 305 19.50 -14.17 31.55
CA GLU A 305 18.69 -15.33 31.88
C GLU A 305 18.11 -15.91 30.58
N HIS A 306 18.25 -17.22 30.39
CA HIS A 306 17.79 -17.91 29.20
C HIS A 306 17.11 -19.22 29.60
N SER A 307 15.98 -19.55 29.01
CA SER A 307 15.27 -20.81 29.27
C SER A 307 14.79 -21.44 27.97
N THR A 308 14.82 -22.76 27.92
CA THR A 308 14.36 -23.54 26.77
C THR A 308 13.11 -24.30 27.15
N TRP A 309 12.00 -24.03 26.46
CA TRP A 309 10.72 -24.70 26.69
C TRP A 309 10.32 -25.66 25.56
N GLU A 310 11.04 -25.67 24.44
CA GLU A 310 10.92 -26.67 23.37
C GLU A 310 12.29 -26.87 22.73
N GLY A 311 12.76 -28.11 22.59
CA GLY A 311 13.98 -28.44 21.85
C GLY A 311 15.30 -28.21 22.61
N LEU A 312 16.32 -27.65 21.93
CA LEU A 312 17.65 -27.41 22.49
C LEU A 312 18.21 -26.07 22.02
N SER A 313 18.65 -25.20 22.93
CA SER A 313 19.46 -24.02 22.61
C SER A 313 20.89 -24.19 23.10
N CYS A 314 21.82 -23.36 22.63
CA CYS A 314 23.15 -23.27 23.18
C CYS A 314 23.53 -21.80 23.42
N VAL A 315 24.00 -21.52 24.63
CA VAL A 315 24.45 -20.20 25.08
C VAL A 315 25.98 -20.21 25.06
N ARG A 316 26.56 -19.27 24.30
CA ARG A 316 28.00 -19.18 24.08
C ARG A 316 28.51 -17.79 24.40
N ASN A 317 29.62 -17.71 25.12
CA ASN A 317 30.38 -16.48 25.31
C ASN A 317 31.89 -16.77 25.29
N ASN A 318 32.72 -15.84 25.77
CA ASN A 318 34.18 -15.99 25.73
C ASN A 318 34.71 -17.07 26.69
N ALA A 319 33.96 -17.44 27.73
CA ALA A 319 34.34 -18.52 28.64
C ALA A 319 34.07 -19.91 28.05
N GLY A 320 33.08 -20.00 27.15
CA GLY A 320 32.76 -21.21 26.41
C GLY A 320 31.26 -21.33 26.10
N GLU A 321 30.84 -22.55 25.80
CA GLU A 321 29.46 -22.86 25.39
C GLU A 321 28.80 -23.87 26.35
N ARG A 322 27.50 -23.68 26.57
CA ARG A 322 26.62 -24.66 27.20
C ARG A 322 25.31 -24.76 26.44
N CYS A 323 24.86 -25.99 26.22
CA CYS A 323 23.53 -26.23 25.68
C CYS A 323 22.50 -26.39 26.79
N VAL A 324 21.33 -25.80 26.57
CA VAL A 324 20.21 -25.70 27.49
C VAL A 324 19.06 -26.52 26.90
N PRO A 325 18.89 -27.78 27.35
CA PRO A 325 17.80 -28.63 26.85
C PRO A 325 16.44 -28.13 27.35
N GLU A 326 15.38 -28.62 26.72
CA GLU A 326 14.01 -28.40 27.17
C GLU A 326 13.82 -28.66 28.67
N GLY A 327 13.16 -27.71 29.35
CA GLY A 327 12.93 -27.75 30.79
C GLY A 327 14.09 -27.23 31.63
N ASN A 328 15.16 -26.74 30.99
CA ASN A 328 16.29 -26.12 31.68
C ASN A 328 16.40 -24.61 31.40
N SER A 329 17.06 -23.94 32.33
CA SER A 329 17.45 -22.54 32.26
C SER A 329 18.97 -22.42 32.34
N CYS A 330 19.47 -21.27 31.92
CA CYS A 330 20.87 -20.89 31.96
C CYS A 330 20.99 -19.44 32.42
N THR A 331 21.95 -19.18 33.30
CA THR A 331 22.36 -17.83 33.66
C THR A 331 23.78 -17.55 33.18
N VAL A 332 24.03 -16.29 32.79
CA VAL A 332 25.36 -15.78 32.46
C VAL A 332 25.55 -14.47 33.22
N SER A 333 26.50 -14.43 34.14
CA SER A 333 26.76 -13.24 34.97
C SER A 333 27.71 -12.22 34.33
N GLY A 334 28.26 -12.52 33.15
CA GLY A 334 29.16 -11.63 32.42
C GLY A 334 29.74 -12.31 31.18
N PHE A 335 30.31 -11.52 30.26
CA PHE A 335 30.83 -12.00 28.97
C PHE A 335 31.97 -13.03 29.08
N ASN A 336 32.73 -12.99 30.19
CA ASN A 336 33.84 -13.90 30.48
C ASN A 336 33.49 -14.95 31.55
N GLU A 337 32.23 -15.05 31.97
CA GLU A 337 31.79 -15.99 32.98
C GLU A 337 31.12 -17.19 32.33
N MET A 338 31.45 -18.40 32.77
CA MET A 338 30.91 -19.61 32.14
C MET A 338 29.37 -19.64 32.27
N PRO A 339 28.62 -19.91 31.18
CA PRO A 339 27.18 -20.13 31.29
C PRO A 339 26.86 -21.28 32.26
N VAL A 340 25.88 -21.10 33.14
CA VAL A 340 25.51 -22.07 34.18
C VAL A 340 24.10 -22.59 33.90
N VAL A 341 23.99 -23.88 33.58
CA VAL A 341 22.71 -24.54 33.26
C VAL A 341 22.14 -25.24 34.50
N PHE A 342 20.85 -25.09 34.72
CA PHE A 342 20.09 -25.72 35.80
C PHE A 342 18.68 -26.09 35.34
N ILE A 343 18.00 -26.97 36.08
CA ILE A 343 16.62 -27.36 35.78
C ILE A 343 15.67 -26.21 36.14
N THR A 344 14.79 -25.82 35.23
CA THR A 344 13.79 -24.78 35.48
C THR A 344 12.79 -25.28 36.53
N PRO A 345 12.59 -24.57 37.65
CA PRO A 345 11.59 -24.96 38.64
C PRO A 345 10.18 -25.00 38.02
N PRO A 346 9.31 -25.98 38.36
CA PRO A 346 7.96 -26.07 37.80
C PRO A 346 7.09 -24.82 38.02
N ASN A 347 7.35 -24.06 39.08
CA ASN A 347 6.63 -22.82 39.44
C ASN A 347 7.44 -21.55 39.15
N ALA A 348 8.43 -21.62 38.26
CA ALA A 348 9.20 -20.45 37.88
C ALA A 348 8.27 -19.36 37.31
N PRO A 349 8.41 -18.10 37.74
CA PRO A 349 7.64 -16.99 37.19
C PRO A 349 7.69 -16.99 35.67
N GLN A 350 6.53 -16.92 35.02
CA GLN A 350 6.46 -16.82 33.56
C GLN A 350 6.34 -15.34 33.16
N PRO A 351 6.99 -14.93 32.06
CA PRO A 351 6.75 -13.63 31.47
C PRO A 351 5.26 -13.36 31.25
N ALA A 352 4.81 -12.13 31.51
CA ALA A 352 3.43 -11.71 31.27
C ALA A 352 3.07 -11.68 29.77
N ALA A 353 4.07 -11.47 28.92
CA ALA A 353 3.90 -11.49 27.46
C ALA A 353 3.62 -12.93 26.97
N PRO A 354 2.68 -13.11 26.02
CA PRO A 354 2.27 -14.45 25.56
C PRO A 354 3.43 -15.20 24.90
N ARG A 355 3.44 -16.54 25.04
CA ARG A 355 4.39 -17.37 24.27
C ARG A 355 4.02 -17.37 22.79
N PRO A 356 5.00 -17.35 21.87
CA PRO A 356 4.70 -17.31 20.44
C PRO A 356 3.95 -18.54 19.89
N ASP A 357 4.09 -19.72 20.50
CA ASP A 357 3.37 -20.96 20.15
C ASP A 357 1.85 -20.92 20.46
N THR A 358 1.44 -20.06 21.40
CA THR A 358 0.02 -19.84 21.71
C THR A 358 -0.69 -19.08 20.59
N ASN A 359 0.03 -18.30 19.80
CA ASN A 359 -0.50 -17.61 18.63
C ASN A 359 -0.71 -18.59 17.46
N LYS A 360 -1.94 -18.65 16.95
CA LYS A 360 -2.34 -19.53 15.83
C LYS A 360 -2.30 -18.86 14.45
N SER A 361 -1.77 -17.64 14.35
CA SER A 361 -1.58 -16.98 13.06
C SER A 361 -0.61 -17.81 12.22
N ASP A 362 -1.00 -18.03 10.97
CA ASP A 362 -0.21 -18.77 9.99
C ASP A 362 0.81 -17.80 9.36
N PRO A 363 2.13 -18.06 9.48
CA PRO A 363 3.15 -17.21 8.89
C PRO A 363 2.96 -16.99 7.39
N GLU A 364 2.52 -18.00 6.64
CA GLU A 364 2.24 -17.83 5.21
C GLU A 364 1.14 -16.78 5.02
N LYS A 365 0.03 -16.86 5.77
CA LYS A 365 -1.08 -15.88 5.71
C LYS A 365 -0.75 -14.49 6.23
N VAL A 366 0.26 -14.36 7.08
CA VAL A 366 0.72 -13.06 7.58
C VAL A 366 1.52 -12.32 6.51
N PHE A 367 2.29 -13.07 5.72
CA PHE A 367 3.11 -12.52 4.63
C PHE A 367 2.49 -12.66 3.25
N GLU A 368 1.38 -13.37 3.13
CA GLU A 368 0.41 -13.18 2.08
C GLU A 368 0.06 -11.69 2.07
N GLU A 369 0.40 -11.02 0.97
CA GLU A 369 -0.20 -9.73 0.66
C GLU A 369 -1.71 -9.97 0.69
N LYS A 370 -2.40 -9.55 1.76
CA LYS A 370 -3.87 -9.66 1.79
C LYS A 370 -4.36 -8.75 0.66
N PRO A 371 -4.86 -9.32 -0.45
CA PRO A 371 -5.37 -8.50 -1.52
C PRO A 371 -6.56 -7.73 -0.93
N PRO A 372 -6.87 -6.53 -1.43
CA PRO A 372 -8.20 -5.99 -1.24
C PRO A 372 -9.20 -7.09 -1.62
N ALA A 373 -10.23 -7.30 -0.80
CA ALA A 373 -11.21 -8.33 -1.05
C ALA A 373 -11.85 -8.09 -2.42
N GLU A 374 -12.34 -9.16 -3.06
CA GLU A 374 -12.97 -9.07 -4.37
C GLU A 374 -14.12 -8.04 -4.34
N GLY A 375 -13.95 -6.92 -5.06
CA GLY A 375 -14.90 -5.79 -5.08
C GLY A 375 -14.53 -4.58 -4.24
N ASP A 376 -13.40 -4.59 -3.51
CA ASP A 376 -12.93 -3.43 -2.75
C ASP A 376 -12.51 -2.28 -3.67
N THR A 377 -12.70 -1.05 -3.19
CA THR A 377 -12.30 0.16 -3.90
C THR A 377 -11.05 0.75 -3.30
N SER A 378 -9.98 0.81 -4.09
CA SER A 378 -8.72 1.47 -3.74
C SER A 378 -8.59 2.81 -4.47
N VAL A 379 -8.11 3.83 -3.75
CA VAL A 379 -7.90 5.18 -4.25
C VAL A 379 -6.50 5.64 -3.90
N LYS A 380 -5.69 5.97 -4.90
CA LYS A 380 -4.38 6.61 -4.72
C LYS A 380 -4.46 8.07 -5.14
N ALA A 381 -4.17 9.01 -4.24
CA ALA A 381 -4.10 10.43 -4.57
C ALA A 381 -2.66 10.82 -4.95
N THR A 382 -2.47 11.36 -6.15
CA THR A 382 -1.15 11.77 -6.66
C THR A 382 -0.96 13.29 -6.64
N LYS A 383 -2.05 14.05 -6.56
CA LYS A 383 -2.03 15.51 -6.42
C LYS A 383 -3.32 15.96 -5.77
N GLY A 384 -3.24 16.78 -4.72
CA GLY A 384 -4.39 17.15 -3.93
C GLY A 384 -5.03 15.94 -3.22
N ASN A 385 -6.06 16.21 -2.44
CA ASN A 385 -6.69 15.19 -1.61
C ASN A 385 -7.96 14.63 -2.29
N ALA A 386 -8.31 13.40 -1.95
CA ALA A 386 -9.57 12.78 -2.28
C ALA A 386 -10.30 12.31 -1.01
N ILE A 387 -11.60 12.13 -1.08
CA ILE A 387 -12.43 11.51 -0.05
C ILE A 387 -13.00 10.22 -0.64
N ILE A 388 -12.87 9.14 0.11
CA ILE A 388 -13.53 7.87 -0.18
C ILE A 388 -14.60 7.63 0.89
N LYS A 389 -15.84 7.41 0.45
CA LYS A 389 -16.99 7.17 1.32
C LYS A 389 -17.63 5.84 0.99
N SER A 390 -17.85 4.99 1.98
CA SER A 390 -18.55 3.70 1.80
C SER A 390 -19.95 3.91 1.24
N ILE A 391 -20.43 2.99 0.40
CA ILE A 391 -21.78 3.04 -0.16
C ILE A 391 -22.88 2.96 0.92
N ASN A 392 -22.59 2.35 2.06
CA ASN A 392 -23.51 2.29 3.22
C ASN A 392 -23.52 3.61 4.02
N GLY A 393 -22.61 4.54 3.71
CA GLY A 393 -22.55 5.88 4.29
C GLY A 393 -21.94 5.98 5.69
N GLU A 394 -21.56 4.85 6.29
CA GLU A 394 -21.07 4.76 7.68
C GLU A 394 -19.62 5.28 7.81
N ASN A 395 -18.75 4.96 6.85
CA ASN A 395 -17.33 5.32 6.90
C ASN A 395 -16.93 6.26 5.76
N THR A 396 -16.22 7.32 6.13
CA THR A 396 -15.63 8.31 5.22
C THR A 396 -14.17 8.50 5.59
N ALA A 397 -13.27 8.41 4.62
CA ALA A 397 -11.85 8.57 4.83
C ALA A 397 -11.26 9.62 3.86
N LEU A 398 -10.33 10.41 4.37
CA LEU A 398 -9.50 11.30 3.58
C LEU A 398 -8.35 10.48 2.99
N VAL A 399 -8.05 10.72 1.72
CA VAL A 399 -6.87 10.22 1.01
C VAL A 399 -6.00 11.44 0.75
N GLU A 400 -4.93 11.56 1.53
CA GLU A 400 -3.98 12.66 1.38
C GLU A 400 -3.11 12.45 0.12
N GLU A 401 -2.57 13.54 -0.41
CA GLU A 401 -1.62 13.46 -1.53
C GLU A 401 -0.43 12.55 -1.18
N GLY A 402 -0.15 11.57 -2.03
CA GLY A 402 0.84 10.51 -1.79
C GLY A 402 0.24 9.23 -1.22
N ASP A 403 -0.97 9.29 -0.65
CA ASP A 403 -1.58 8.15 0.01
C ASP A 403 -2.42 7.29 -0.93
N THR A 404 -2.51 6.01 -0.58
CA THR A 404 -3.46 5.03 -1.12
C THR A 404 -4.36 4.54 0.00
N THR A 405 -5.65 4.82 -0.10
CA THR A 405 -6.67 4.32 0.83
C THR A 405 -7.58 3.33 0.11
N SER A 406 -7.84 2.19 0.73
CA SER A 406 -8.81 1.19 0.26
C SER A 406 -9.97 1.08 1.24
N ILE A 407 -11.18 0.85 0.71
CA ILE A 407 -12.39 0.60 1.50
C ILE A 407 -13.07 -0.68 1.03
N SER A 408 -13.50 -1.49 2.00
CA SER A 408 -14.18 -2.76 1.76
C SER A 408 -15.71 -2.60 1.72
N SER A 409 -16.40 -3.63 1.21
CA SER A 409 -17.88 -3.74 1.27
C SER A 409 -18.45 -3.64 2.69
N ASP A 410 -17.68 -4.06 3.69
CA ASP A 410 -18.05 -4.02 5.11
C ASP A 410 -17.77 -2.66 5.76
N GLY A 411 -17.24 -1.70 4.98
CA GLY A 411 -16.92 -0.35 5.43
C GLY A 411 -15.51 -0.20 6.02
N ASP A 412 -14.78 -1.29 6.22
CA ASP A 412 -13.40 -1.24 6.71
C ASP A 412 -12.50 -0.42 5.80
N THR A 413 -11.66 0.43 6.40
CA THR A 413 -10.76 1.34 5.67
C THR A 413 -9.31 1.02 6.01
N SER A 414 -8.43 1.01 5.00
CA SER A 414 -6.97 0.88 5.16
C SER A 414 -6.22 1.93 4.36
N THR A 415 -5.30 2.67 4.98
CA THR A 415 -4.49 3.71 4.32
C THR A 415 -3.00 3.37 4.34
N LEU A 416 -2.35 3.56 3.20
CA LEU A 416 -0.91 3.44 2.95
C LEU A 416 -0.39 4.79 2.49
N SER A 417 0.63 5.36 3.12
CA SER A 417 1.18 6.67 2.78
C SER A 417 2.55 6.58 2.09
N GLU A 418 2.73 7.27 0.96
CA GLU A 418 4.03 7.48 0.31
C GLU A 418 4.55 8.87 0.73
N GLN A 419 5.63 8.95 1.53
CA GLN A 419 6.26 10.25 1.83
C GLN A 419 7.09 10.76 0.64
N PRO A 420 7.04 12.05 0.29
CA PRO A 420 7.84 12.64 -0.78
C PRO A 420 9.30 12.87 -0.36
N GLU A 421 10.26 12.53 -1.24
CA GLU A 421 11.67 12.93 -1.14
C GLU A 421 11.80 14.46 -1.33
N ASP A 422 12.36 15.15 -0.34
CA ASP A 422 12.73 16.56 -0.44
C ASP A 422 14.02 16.71 -1.25
N THR A 423 13.88 17.09 -2.52
CA THR A 423 15.01 17.53 -3.35
C THR A 423 15.11 19.04 -3.32
N THR A 424 15.99 19.59 -2.48
CA THR A 424 16.55 20.93 -2.69
C THR A 424 18.04 20.82 -3.09
N PRO A 425 18.47 21.50 -4.17
CA PRO A 425 19.85 21.41 -4.65
C PRO A 425 20.73 22.40 -3.86
N ASN A 426 21.32 21.94 -2.77
CA ASN A 426 22.36 22.71 -2.07
C ASN A 426 23.73 22.43 -2.67
N ASN A 427 24.14 23.36 -3.53
CA ASN A 427 25.51 23.62 -3.94
C ASN A 427 26.37 23.98 -2.72
N PRO A 428 27.52 23.33 -2.50
CA PRO A 428 28.60 23.94 -1.75
C PRO A 428 29.79 24.17 -2.69
N SER A 429 30.01 25.44 -3.02
CA SER A 429 31.36 25.95 -3.25
C SER A 429 32.23 25.60 -2.04
N ASP A 430 33.39 25.00 -2.27
CA ASP A 430 34.63 25.53 -1.72
C ASP A 430 35.88 24.88 -2.36
N ASN A 431 36.68 25.75 -2.96
CA ASN A 431 38.15 25.80 -2.86
C ASN A 431 38.99 24.55 -3.21
N ASN A 432 39.45 24.58 -4.46
CA ASN A 432 40.75 24.16 -5.02
C ASN A 432 41.92 23.98 -4.01
N PRO A 433 42.87 23.05 -4.22
CA PRO A 433 43.94 23.30 -5.20
C PRO A 433 44.40 22.07 -6.03
N SER A 434 44.99 22.38 -7.19
CA SER A 434 45.76 21.53 -8.11
C SER A 434 44.92 20.67 -9.07
N GLY A 435 45.09 20.70 -10.38
CA GLY A 435 46.04 21.40 -11.24
C GLY A 435 45.76 20.97 -12.69
N ASN A 436 45.89 21.94 -13.60
CA ASN A 436 45.94 21.89 -15.07
C ASN A 436 44.94 22.88 -15.68
N GLY A 437 45.29 24.15 -15.57
CA GLY A 437 44.74 25.18 -16.43
C GLY A 437 45.56 25.25 -17.72
N ASP A 438 44.90 25.04 -18.84
CA ASP A 438 45.37 25.42 -20.17
C ASP A 438 44.25 26.17 -20.87
N SER A 439 44.37 27.49 -20.94
CA SER A 439 44.00 28.30 -22.11
C SER A 439 44.21 29.76 -21.73
N PHE A 440 45.44 30.26 -21.96
CA PHE A 440 45.71 31.68 -21.94
C PHE A 440 45.15 32.34 -23.20
N ASP A 441 44.62 33.53 -22.97
CA ASP A 441 44.20 34.53 -23.93
C ASP A 441 45.35 35.02 -24.85
N ASP A 442 44.89 35.51 -26.00
CA ASP A 442 45.32 36.70 -26.73
C ASP A 442 46.76 36.83 -27.27
N ASP A 443 46.77 36.83 -28.61
CA ASP A 443 47.40 37.82 -29.49
C ASP A 443 48.93 38.00 -29.50
N ALA A 444 49.47 37.51 -30.62
CA ALA A 444 50.38 38.18 -31.53
C ALA A 444 51.84 38.48 -31.11
N ASP A 445 52.70 37.72 -31.80
CA ASP A 445 53.94 38.15 -32.46
C ASP A 445 55.29 37.97 -31.74
N ASN A 446 56.10 37.11 -32.38
CA ASN A 446 57.55 37.05 -32.52
C ASN A 446 58.54 37.20 -31.34
N SER A 447 59.35 36.14 -31.28
CA SER A 447 60.82 36.15 -31.32
C SER A 447 61.62 36.11 -30.00
N LEU A 448 62.39 35.03 -29.93
CA LEU A 448 63.82 34.94 -29.60
C LEU A 448 64.30 35.02 -28.13
N GLU A 449 65.07 33.96 -27.81
CA GLU A 449 66.21 33.88 -26.88
C GLU A 449 65.89 34.05 -25.38
N GLY A 450 66.44 33.26 -24.44
CA GLY A 450 67.56 32.34 -24.43
C GLY A 450 68.02 32.20 -22.96
N CYS A 451 68.66 31.08 -22.65
CA CYS A 451 69.24 30.63 -21.37
C CYS A 451 68.35 29.73 -20.48
#